data_AF-A0A7V4QCW9-F1
#
_entry.id   AF-A0A7V4QCW9-F1
#
_cell.length_a   1.000
_cell.length_b   1.000
_cell.length_c   1.000
_cell.angle_alpha   90.00
_cell.angle_beta   90.00
_cell.angle_gamma   90.00
#
_symmetry.space_group_name_H-M   'P 1'
#
loop_
_entity.id
_entity.type
_entity.pdbx_description
1 polymer ?
#
loop_
_entity_poly.entity_id
_entity_poly.type
_entity_poly.pdbx_seq_one_letter_code
_entity_poly.pdbx_strand_id
1 'polypeptide(L)'
;MKLLDHHISGKEQAGAHKWYGLDIEKSATKLTFEYFCARFPSVAIEKEFELFVRSVNAVDIWLDNDDFFEFGKVFMRLVLEAKEINRTMFSSDHAKYRAELLKKALCFLAAENLENKHIELDDSVHKLRKEYLSGGKENNTIDNLTSSFIIGLLSQRKNQMSISIRDKKGIFTTGLGNVSVVANSFLKANDDFDFVLDISGKGNVSLRSNGKANVCDIARDYFGGGGHINASGGKLPNAREFYTYEEYLSNINNYISSKEF
;
A
#
# COMPACT_ATOMS: atom_id res chain seq x y z
N MET A 1 15.25 10.44 20.22
CA MET A 1 14.87 10.27 18.80
C MET A 1 16.01 10.82 17.95
N LYS A 2 16.45 10.11 16.90
CA LYS A 2 17.52 10.55 15.97
C LYS A 2 16.88 10.68 14.58
N LEU A 3 17.17 11.76 13.87
CA LEU A 3 16.76 11.96 12.47
C LEU A 3 18.01 11.90 11.59
N LEU A 4 17.95 11.14 10.51
CA LEU A 4 19.02 10.95 9.53
C LEU A 4 18.43 11.26 8.16
N ASP A 5 18.97 12.27 7.49
CA ASP A 5 18.46 12.76 6.21
C ASP A 5 19.61 13.17 5.28
N HIS A 6 19.30 13.33 4.00
CA HIS A 6 20.22 13.73 2.93
C HIS A 6 19.70 14.92 2.10
N HIS A 7 18.50 15.42 2.39
CA HIS A 7 17.94 16.57 1.67
C HIS A 7 18.55 17.89 2.16
N ILE A 8 19.25 18.60 1.26
CA ILE A 8 19.91 19.89 1.57
C ILE A 8 18.95 20.95 2.14
N SER A 9 17.65 20.84 1.86
CA SER A 9 16.60 21.70 2.43
C SER A 9 16.55 21.67 3.97
N GLY A 10 17.06 20.61 4.60
CA GLY A 10 17.12 20.47 6.06
C GLY A 10 18.30 21.17 6.74
N LYS A 11 19.22 21.80 5.99
CA LYS A 11 20.53 22.27 6.51
C LYS A 11 20.43 23.21 7.71
N GLU A 12 19.51 24.18 7.68
CA GLU A 12 19.32 25.11 8.79
C GLU A 12 18.87 24.38 10.06
N GLN A 13 17.89 23.48 9.93
CA GLN A 13 17.35 22.70 11.04
C GLN A 13 18.38 21.72 11.60
N ALA A 14 19.20 21.12 10.73
CA ALA A 14 20.30 20.25 11.12
C ALA A 14 21.35 21.00 11.96
N GLY A 15 21.67 22.24 11.60
CA GLY A 15 22.57 23.10 12.37
C GLY A 15 22.01 23.49 13.76
N ALA A 16 20.68 23.64 13.87
CA ALA A 16 20.01 24.00 15.12
C ALA A 16 19.82 22.82 16.08
N HIS A 17 19.85 21.58 15.61
CA HIS A 17 19.43 20.42 16.38
C HIS A 17 20.42 19.25 16.33
N LYS A 18 21.10 18.97 17.46
CA LYS A 18 22.08 17.86 17.59
C LYS A 18 21.53 16.46 17.24
N TRP A 19 20.22 16.26 17.37
CA TRP A 19 19.57 15.00 17.05
C TRP A 19 19.32 14.80 15.54
N TYR A 20 19.50 15.84 14.72
CA TYR A 20 19.37 15.83 13.27
C TYR A 20 20.76 15.63 12.64
N GLY A 21 21.02 14.44 12.10
CA GLY A 21 22.18 14.19 11.23
C GLY A 21 21.81 14.40 9.76
N LEU A 22 22.50 15.31 9.09
CA LEU A 22 22.34 15.58 7.65
C LEU A 22 23.65 15.27 6.93
N ASP A 23 23.58 14.45 5.89
CA ASP A 23 24.70 14.13 5.00
C ASP A 23 24.15 13.96 3.58
N ILE A 24 24.54 14.85 2.68
CA ILE A 24 24.01 14.93 1.31
C ILE A 24 24.73 14.00 0.34
N GLU A 25 25.80 13.32 0.77
CA GLU A 25 26.63 12.45 -0.07
C GLU A 25 26.19 10.98 -0.01
N LYS A 26 25.16 10.67 0.80
CA LYS A 26 24.66 9.32 1.03
C LYS A 26 23.14 9.29 1.02
N SER A 27 22.56 8.16 0.60
CA SER A 27 21.12 7.94 0.74
C SER A 27 20.72 7.83 2.21
N ALA A 28 19.45 8.14 2.52
CA ALA A 28 18.90 7.94 3.86
C ALA A 28 19.03 6.48 4.34
N THR A 29 18.93 5.51 3.43
CA THR A 29 19.16 4.07 3.71
C THR A 29 20.58 3.80 4.16
N LYS A 30 21.59 4.36 3.46
CA LYS A 30 23.00 4.20 3.82
C LYS A 30 23.32 4.84 5.17
N LEU A 31 22.82 6.06 5.41
CA LEU A 31 22.99 6.76 6.70
C LEU A 31 22.39 5.97 7.87
N THR A 32 21.18 5.44 7.66
CA THR A 32 20.49 4.63 8.67
C THR A 32 21.25 3.34 8.96
N PHE A 33 21.71 2.66 7.91
CA PHE A 33 22.52 1.44 8.03
C PHE A 33 23.80 1.68 8.85
N GLU A 34 24.61 2.67 8.45
CA GLU A 34 25.87 3.00 9.15
C GLU A 34 25.64 3.38 10.62
N TYR A 35 24.58 4.13 10.91
CA TYR A 35 24.21 4.50 12.28
C TYR A 35 23.92 3.25 13.15
N PHE A 36 23.16 2.29 12.63
CA PHE A 36 22.84 1.08 13.39
C PHE A 36 24.05 0.14 13.53
N CYS A 37 24.88 -0.03 12.49
CA CYS A 37 26.12 -0.79 12.59
C CYS A 37 27.07 -0.21 13.64
N ALA A 38 27.24 1.12 13.67
CA ALA A 38 28.08 1.78 14.67
C ALA A 38 27.53 1.62 16.10
N ARG A 39 26.20 1.59 16.26
CA ARG A 39 25.55 1.50 17.58
C ARG A 39 25.44 0.06 18.09
N PHE A 40 25.37 -0.92 17.20
CA PHE A 40 25.19 -2.33 17.52
C PHE A 40 26.24 -3.20 16.81
N PRO A 41 27.54 -3.02 17.12
CA PRO A 41 28.63 -3.67 16.39
C PRO A 41 28.65 -5.20 16.53
N SER A 42 27.92 -5.75 17.50
CA SER A 42 27.80 -7.20 17.71
C SER A 42 26.72 -7.86 16.86
N VAL A 43 25.90 -7.09 16.14
CA VAL A 43 24.87 -7.64 15.25
C VAL A 43 25.54 -8.03 13.94
N ALA A 44 25.51 -9.33 13.63
CA ALA A 44 25.98 -9.82 12.34
C ALA A 44 25.08 -9.28 11.23
N ILE A 45 25.69 -8.72 10.20
CA ILE A 45 25.01 -8.25 8.99
C ILE A 45 25.29 -9.24 7.87
N GLU A 46 24.23 -9.66 7.20
CA GLU A 46 24.30 -10.52 6.02
C GLU A 46 24.88 -9.71 4.85
N LYS A 47 25.78 -10.33 4.06
CA LYS A 47 26.50 -9.66 2.97
C LYS A 47 25.52 -9.07 1.93
N GLU A 48 24.47 -9.81 1.60
CA GLU A 48 23.40 -9.40 0.69
C GLU A 48 22.68 -8.14 1.16
N PHE A 49 22.58 -7.91 2.47
CA PHE A 49 21.99 -6.69 3.02
C PHE A 49 22.90 -5.49 2.81
N GLU A 50 24.22 -5.65 2.97
CA GLU A 50 25.19 -4.60 2.65
C GLU A 50 25.18 -4.24 1.16
N LEU A 51 25.09 -5.26 0.29
CA LEU A 51 24.98 -5.07 -1.16
C LEU A 51 23.66 -4.39 -1.54
N PHE A 52 22.57 -4.69 -0.85
CA PHE A 52 21.30 -3.98 -1.02
C PHE A 52 21.43 -2.50 -0.64
N VAL A 53 22.04 -2.20 0.51
CA VAL A 53 22.28 -0.81 0.93
C VAL A 53 23.16 -0.07 -0.09
N ARG A 54 24.19 -0.73 -0.66
CA ARG A 54 25.00 -0.18 -1.76
C ARG A 54 24.17 0.10 -3.01
N SER A 55 23.33 -0.85 -3.41
CA SER A 55 22.44 -0.73 -4.59
C SER A 55 21.48 0.46 -4.44
N VAL A 56 20.85 0.60 -3.27
CA VAL A 56 19.96 1.73 -2.97
C VAL A 56 20.73 3.05 -2.97
N ASN A 57 21.92 3.09 -2.36
CA ASN A 57 22.75 4.28 -2.38
C ASN A 57 23.13 4.69 -3.81
N ALA A 58 23.59 3.74 -4.63
CA ALA A 58 24.02 4.00 -5.99
C ALA A 58 22.90 4.62 -6.84
N VAL A 59 21.67 4.10 -6.77
CA VAL A 59 20.55 4.67 -7.55
C VAL A 59 20.06 6.01 -7.01
N ASP A 60 20.02 6.17 -5.68
CA ASP A 60 19.45 7.35 -5.02
C ASP A 60 20.30 8.61 -5.23
N ILE A 61 21.63 8.47 -5.17
CA ILE A 61 22.58 9.58 -5.42
C ILE A 61 23.21 9.53 -6.83
N TRP A 62 22.66 8.71 -7.73
CA TRP A 62 23.04 8.63 -9.15
C TRP A 62 24.51 8.29 -9.43
N LEU A 63 25.02 7.19 -8.86
CA LEU A 63 26.33 6.62 -9.16
C LEU A 63 26.23 5.57 -10.27
N ASP A 64 26.05 6.02 -11.51
CA ASP A 64 25.85 5.17 -12.69
C ASP A 64 27.03 4.26 -13.05
N ASN A 65 28.23 4.59 -12.59
CA ASN A 65 29.44 3.77 -12.74
C ASN A 65 29.59 2.68 -11.65
N ASP A 66 28.69 2.60 -10.66
CA ASP A 66 28.72 1.54 -9.65
C ASP A 66 28.10 0.25 -10.19
N ASP A 67 28.76 -0.90 -10.01
CA ASP A 67 28.30 -2.21 -10.48
C ASP A 67 26.89 -2.60 -9.98
N PHE A 68 26.42 -2.00 -8.87
CA PHE A 68 25.11 -2.26 -8.27
C PHE A 68 24.04 -1.23 -8.67
N PHE A 69 24.36 -0.27 -9.54
CA PHE A 69 23.40 0.73 -10.01
C PHE A 69 22.18 0.09 -10.70
N GLU A 70 22.41 -0.91 -11.55
CA GLU A 70 21.33 -1.64 -12.24
C GLU A 70 20.42 -2.38 -11.26
N PHE A 71 20.99 -3.04 -10.24
CA PHE A 71 20.22 -3.63 -9.15
C PHE A 71 19.34 -2.58 -8.44
N GLY A 72 19.92 -1.41 -8.14
CA GLY A 72 19.21 -0.30 -7.52
C GLY A 72 17.96 0.12 -8.30
N LYS A 73 18.05 0.22 -9.63
CA LYS A 73 16.89 0.52 -10.49
C LYS A 73 15.80 -0.55 -10.40
N VAL A 74 16.18 -1.83 -10.37
CA VAL A 74 15.22 -2.93 -10.26
C VAL A 74 14.54 -2.94 -8.89
N PHE A 75 15.28 -2.74 -7.79
CA PHE A 75 14.70 -2.60 -6.45
C PHE A 75 13.75 -1.41 -6.35
N MET A 76 14.12 -0.27 -6.95
CA MET A 76 13.24 0.90 -7.02
C MET A 76 11.93 0.55 -7.75
N ARG A 77 12.00 -0.09 -8.92
CA ARG A 77 10.81 -0.53 -9.67
C ARG A 77 9.97 -1.52 -8.87
N LEU A 78 10.58 -2.50 -8.22
CA LEU A 78 9.89 -3.49 -7.37
C LEU A 78 9.02 -2.82 -6.31
N VAL A 79 9.55 -1.79 -5.63
CA VAL A 79 8.80 -1.03 -4.61
C VAL A 79 7.75 -0.11 -5.22
N LEU A 80 8.05 0.55 -6.35
CA LEU A 80 7.13 1.47 -7.01
C LEU A 80 5.91 0.75 -7.59
N GLU A 81 6.08 -0.45 -8.14
CA GLU A 81 5.02 -1.24 -8.76
C GLU A 81 4.18 -2.07 -7.76
N ALA A 82 4.68 -2.29 -6.54
CA ALA A 82 3.97 -2.95 -5.46
C ALA A 82 2.82 -2.08 -4.93
N LYS A 83 1.71 -2.06 -5.67
CA LYS A 83 0.49 -1.25 -5.43
C LYS A 83 -0.76 -2.10 -5.22
N GLU A 84 -0.62 -3.43 -5.19
CA GLU A 84 -1.75 -4.36 -5.07
C GLU A 84 -2.48 -4.22 -3.71
N ILE A 85 -1.80 -3.72 -2.68
CA ILE A 85 -2.36 -3.44 -1.37
C ILE A 85 -2.51 -1.93 -1.19
N ASN A 86 -3.72 -1.44 -0.95
CA ASN A 86 -3.97 -0.02 -0.79
C ASN A 86 -3.32 0.51 0.50
N ARG A 87 -2.38 1.47 0.36
CA ARG A 87 -1.62 2.06 1.48
C ARG A 87 -2.50 2.79 2.50
N THR A 88 -3.58 3.44 2.06
CA THR A 88 -4.46 4.20 2.96
C THR A 88 -5.24 3.26 3.86
N MET A 89 -5.86 2.22 3.30
CA MET A 89 -6.67 1.25 4.06
C MET A 89 -5.81 0.26 4.85
N PHE A 90 -4.65 -0.13 4.31
CA PHE A 90 -3.84 -1.23 4.85
C PHE A 90 -2.37 -0.81 4.98
N SER A 91 -2.11 0.33 5.61
CA SER A 91 -0.76 0.92 5.71
C SER A 91 0.31 -0.05 6.22
N SER A 92 -0.01 -0.81 7.28
CA SER A 92 0.88 -1.82 7.86
C SER A 92 1.11 -3.01 6.94
N ASP A 93 0.08 -3.54 6.29
CA ASP A 93 0.22 -4.68 5.37
C ASP A 93 0.91 -4.28 4.08
N HIS A 94 0.67 -3.06 3.58
CA HIS A 94 1.38 -2.49 2.44
C HIS A 94 2.88 -2.34 2.72
N ALA A 95 3.25 -1.87 3.92
CA ALA A 95 4.65 -1.79 4.33
C ALA A 95 5.30 -3.17 4.45
N LYS A 96 4.60 -4.12 5.09
CA LYS A 96 5.06 -5.52 5.20
C LYS A 96 5.26 -6.16 3.84
N TYR A 97 4.32 -5.97 2.91
CA TYR A 97 4.42 -6.50 1.56
C TYR A 97 5.68 -6.03 0.84
N ARG A 98 5.96 -4.72 0.85
CA ARG A 98 7.18 -4.17 0.25
C ARG A 98 8.44 -4.68 0.93
N ALA A 99 8.44 -4.76 2.26
CA ALA A 99 9.57 -5.30 3.01
C ALA A 99 9.85 -6.78 2.66
N GLU A 100 8.81 -7.60 2.56
CA GLU A 100 8.94 -9.02 2.19
C GLU A 100 9.37 -9.21 0.73
N LEU A 101 8.91 -8.35 -0.19
CA LEU A 101 9.40 -8.35 -1.58
C LEU A 101 10.90 -8.02 -1.63
N LEU A 102 11.33 -6.97 -0.93
CA LEU A 102 12.74 -6.60 -0.84
C LEU A 102 13.56 -7.74 -0.22
N LYS A 103 13.09 -8.33 0.88
CA LYS A 103 13.73 -9.46 1.55
C LYS A 103 13.89 -10.65 0.61
N LYS A 104 12.85 -11.03 -0.13
CA LYS A 104 12.94 -12.09 -1.14
C LYS A 104 13.93 -11.74 -2.24
N ALA A 105 13.94 -10.49 -2.70
CA ALA A 105 14.84 -10.02 -3.74
C ALA A 105 16.33 -10.02 -3.30
N LEU A 106 16.63 -10.05 -2.00
CA LEU A 106 18.01 -10.22 -1.51
C LEU A 106 18.64 -11.55 -1.95
N CYS A 107 17.86 -12.59 -2.25
CA CYS A 107 18.43 -13.87 -2.70
C CYS A 107 19.21 -13.74 -4.02
N PHE A 108 18.89 -12.76 -4.86
CA PHE A 108 19.63 -12.47 -6.09
C PHE A 108 21.00 -11.83 -5.82
N LEU A 109 21.15 -11.15 -4.68
CA LEU A 109 22.42 -10.61 -4.19
C LEU A 109 23.24 -11.65 -3.40
N ALA A 110 22.61 -12.73 -2.95
CA ALA A 110 23.26 -13.84 -2.27
C ALA A 110 23.87 -14.89 -3.22
N ALA A 111 23.67 -14.73 -4.54
CA ALA A 111 24.20 -15.65 -5.53
C ALA A 111 25.74 -15.64 -5.57
N GLU A 112 26.35 -16.81 -5.81
CA GLU A 112 27.81 -16.94 -5.94
C GLU A 112 28.36 -16.10 -7.12
N ASN A 113 27.59 -16.04 -8.22
CA ASN A 113 27.85 -15.16 -9.37
C ASN A 113 26.72 -14.12 -9.49
N LEU A 114 27.11 -12.84 -9.52
CA LEU A 114 26.20 -11.69 -9.65
C LEU A 114 25.97 -11.24 -11.10
N GLU A 115 26.69 -11.82 -12.06
CA GLU A 115 26.49 -11.54 -13.48
C GLU A 115 25.02 -11.75 -13.87
N ASN A 116 24.42 -10.75 -14.52
CA ASN A 116 23.03 -10.72 -14.97
C ASN A 116 21.95 -10.92 -13.88
N LYS A 117 22.30 -10.98 -12.59
CA LYS A 117 21.33 -11.21 -11.51
C LYS A 117 20.31 -10.08 -11.32
N HIS A 118 20.64 -8.85 -11.72
CA HIS A 118 19.68 -7.76 -11.79
C HIS A 118 18.61 -7.99 -12.87
N ILE A 119 18.96 -8.63 -14.00
CA ILE A 119 18.02 -9.03 -15.06
C ILE A 119 17.13 -10.17 -14.55
N GLU A 120 17.71 -11.19 -13.92
CA GLU A 120 16.91 -12.29 -13.34
C GLU A 120 15.94 -11.80 -12.25
N LEU A 121 16.35 -10.84 -11.43
CA LEU A 121 15.47 -10.18 -10.48
C LEU A 121 14.34 -9.45 -11.21
N ASP A 122 14.64 -8.71 -12.27
CA ASP A 122 13.65 -8.00 -13.07
C ASP A 122 12.58 -8.95 -13.63
N ASP A 123 13.01 -10.01 -14.29
CA ASP A 123 12.13 -11.04 -14.86
C ASP A 123 11.28 -11.73 -13.77
N SER A 124 11.79 -11.78 -12.54
CA SER A 124 11.14 -12.40 -11.39
C SER A 124 10.15 -11.49 -10.65
N VAL A 125 10.11 -10.18 -10.91
CA VAL A 125 9.27 -9.22 -10.15
C VAL A 125 7.80 -9.64 -10.10
N HIS A 126 7.22 -10.05 -11.23
CA HIS A 126 5.82 -10.48 -11.27
C HIS A 126 5.58 -11.74 -10.42
N LYS A 127 6.52 -12.69 -10.44
CA LYS A 127 6.44 -13.92 -9.66
C LYS A 127 6.53 -13.65 -8.16
N LEU A 128 7.48 -12.81 -7.71
CA LEU A 128 7.66 -12.46 -6.30
C LEU A 128 6.39 -11.85 -5.69
N ARG A 129 5.74 -10.94 -6.44
CA ARG A 129 4.46 -10.33 -6.05
C ARG A 129 3.35 -11.37 -5.88
N LYS A 130 3.19 -12.25 -6.87
CA LYS A 130 2.19 -13.32 -6.84
C LYS A 130 2.40 -14.28 -5.67
N GLU A 131 3.63 -14.68 -5.40
CA GLU A 131 3.95 -15.57 -4.27
C GLU A 131 3.58 -14.97 -2.91
N TYR A 132 3.79 -13.67 -2.72
CA TYR A 132 3.35 -13.00 -1.50
C TYR A 132 1.82 -13.01 -1.39
N LEU A 133 1.14 -12.60 -2.46
CA LEU A 133 -0.32 -12.46 -2.49
C LEU A 133 -1.05 -13.81 -2.41
N SER A 134 -0.43 -14.91 -2.87
CA SER A 134 -1.03 -16.24 -2.73
C SER A 134 -1.01 -16.76 -1.30
N GLY A 135 -0.13 -16.25 -0.44
CA GLY A 135 0.00 -16.70 0.95
C GLY A 135 0.27 -18.20 1.06
N GLY A 136 1.01 -18.78 0.11
CA GLY A 136 1.31 -20.21 0.05
C GLY A 136 0.23 -21.09 -0.60
N LYS A 137 -0.86 -20.49 -1.12
CA LYS A 137 -1.88 -21.19 -1.91
C LYS A 137 -1.45 -21.38 -3.37
N GLU A 138 -2.26 -22.12 -4.12
CA GLU A 138 -2.07 -22.33 -5.55
C GLU A 138 -1.94 -21.02 -6.34
N ASN A 139 -1.11 -21.07 -7.38
CA ASN A 139 -0.86 -19.94 -8.26
C ASN A 139 -2.11 -19.58 -9.08
N ASN A 140 -2.31 -18.29 -9.35
CA ASN A 140 -3.44 -17.78 -10.14
C ASN A 140 -3.05 -16.48 -10.88
N THR A 141 -3.95 -15.83 -11.60
CA THR A 141 -3.73 -14.47 -12.11
C THR A 141 -3.49 -13.51 -10.95
N ILE A 142 -2.69 -12.45 -11.16
CA ILE A 142 -2.41 -11.48 -10.09
C ILE A 142 -3.69 -10.83 -9.58
N ASP A 143 -4.66 -10.54 -10.45
CA ASP A 143 -5.96 -9.96 -10.07
C ASP A 143 -6.74 -10.84 -9.09
N ASN A 144 -6.74 -12.17 -9.31
CA ASN A 144 -7.41 -13.13 -8.43
C ASN A 144 -6.68 -13.26 -7.09
N LEU A 145 -5.35 -13.31 -7.11
CA LEU A 145 -4.54 -13.37 -5.88
C LEU A 145 -4.70 -12.10 -5.06
N THR A 146 -4.60 -10.92 -5.68
CA THR A 146 -4.85 -9.63 -5.05
C THR A 146 -6.26 -9.56 -4.47
N SER A 147 -7.29 -9.92 -5.26
CA SER A 147 -8.67 -9.89 -4.77
C SER A 147 -8.85 -10.79 -3.55
N SER A 148 -8.35 -12.03 -3.59
CA SER A 148 -8.43 -12.96 -2.46
C SER A 148 -7.73 -12.42 -1.22
N PHE A 149 -6.53 -11.85 -1.39
CA PHE A 149 -5.76 -11.27 -0.29
C PHE A 149 -6.50 -10.08 0.35
N ILE A 150 -7.01 -9.15 -0.46
CA ILE A 150 -7.74 -7.98 0.01
C ILE A 150 -9.05 -8.37 0.71
N ILE A 151 -9.78 -9.37 0.22
CA ILE A 151 -10.98 -9.89 0.90
C ILE A 151 -10.62 -10.44 2.29
N GLY A 152 -9.47 -11.11 2.42
CA GLY A 152 -8.95 -11.56 3.71
C GLY A 152 -8.75 -10.39 4.68
N LEU A 153 -8.07 -9.34 4.24
CA LEU A 153 -7.85 -8.13 5.05
C LEU A 153 -9.16 -7.42 5.42
N LEU A 154 -10.07 -7.23 4.46
CA LEU A 154 -11.37 -6.62 4.69
C LEU A 154 -12.18 -7.45 5.70
N SER A 155 -12.21 -8.77 5.57
CA SER A 155 -12.94 -9.65 6.49
C SER A 155 -12.38 -9.59 7.91
N GLN A 156 -11.06 -9.53 8.07
CA GLN A 156 -10.41 -9.39 9.38
C GLN A 156 -10.71 -8.05 10.05
N ARG A 157 -10.90 -6.99 9.27
CA ARG A 157 -11.08 -5.60 9.75
C ARG A 157 -12.51 -5.08 9.64
N LYS A 158 -13.46 -5.93 9.20
CA LYS A 158 -14.81 -5.52 8.80
C LYS A 158 -15.57 -4.71 9.86
N ASN A 159 -15.37 -5.01 11.14
CA ASN A 159 -16.00 -4.26 12.23
C ASN A 159 -15.50 -2.80 12.30
N GLN A 160 -14.19 -2.59 12.12
CA GLN A 160 -13.57 -1.26 12.14
C GLN A 160 -13.85 -0.45 10.88
N MET A 161 -14.18 -1.12 9.78
CA MET A 161 -14.45 -0.52 8.48
C MET A 161 -15.95 -0.39 8.18
N SER A 162 -16.80 -0.74 9.14
CA SER A 162 -18.25 -0.73 8.95
C SER A 162 -18.83 0.67 9.01
N ILE A 163 -19.88 0.88 8.22
CA ILE A 163 -20.73 2.06 8.22
C ILE A 163 -22.19 1.61 8.19
N SER A 164 -23.09 2.49 8.59
CA SER A 164 -24.53 2.26 8.49
C SER A 164 -25.16 3.37 7.67
N ILE A 165 -26.06 2.99 6.76
CA ILE A 165 -26.94 3.92 6.04
C ILE A 165 -28.35 3.40 6.25
N ARG A 166 -29.19 4.13 6.97
CA ARG A 166 -30.51 3.66 7.42
C ARG A 166 -30.42 2.33 8.17
N ASP A 167 -31.19 1.32 7.78
CA ASP A 167 -31.21 -0.04 8.32
C ASP A 167 -30.14 -0.97 7.71
N LYS A 168 -29.31 -0.47 6.78
CA LYS A 168 -28.34 -1.29 6.05
C LYS A 168 -26.92 -1.13 6.58
N LYS A 169 -26.23 -2.26 6.74
CA LYS A 169 -24.82 -2.32 7.16
C LYS A 169 -23.92 -2.41 5.93
N GLY A 170 -23.02 -1.45 5.80
CA GLY A 170 -22.06 -1.39 4.71
C GLY A 170 -20.62 -1.51 5.21
N ILE A 171 -19.71 -1.87 4.31
CA ILE A 171 -18.27 -1.67 4.52
C ILE A 171 -17.83 -0.48 3.68
N PHE A 172 -17.06 0.41 4.29
CA PHE A 172 -16.45 1.54 3.61
C PHE A 172 -15.03 1.19 3.16
N THR A 173 -14.69 1.61 1.95
CA THR A 173 -13.36 1.45 1.35
C THR A 173 -13.00 2.72 0.60
N THR A 174 -11.70 2.95 0.35
CA THR A 174 -11.23 4.09 -0.44
C THR A 174 -10.14 3.71 -1.41
N GLY A 175 -10.33 4.08 -2.68
CA GLY A 175 -9.36 3.82 -3.74
C GLY A 175 -9.14 2.33 -3.98
N LEU A 176 -10.20 1.52 -3.86
CA LEU A 176 -10.13 0.08 -4.08
C LEU A 176 -10.01 -0.23 -5.58
N GLY A 177 -9.01 -1.04 -5.96
CA GLY A 177 -8.89 -1.58 -7.32
C GLY A 177 -9.92 -2.68 -7.57
N ASN A 178 -10.41 -2.80 -8.80
CA ASN A 178 -11.37 -3.85 -9.20
C ASN A 178 -12.60 -3.96 -8.27
N VAL A 179 -13.17 -2.81 -7.86
CA VAL A 179 -14.28 -2.72 -6.87
C VAL A 179 -15.38 -3.75 -7.11
N SER A 180 -15.81 -3.95 -8.36
CA SER A 180 -16.87 -4.91 -8.67
C SER A 180 -16.53 -6.36 -8.26
N VAL A 181 -15.29 -6.81 -8.49
CA VAL A 181 -14.84 -8.17 -8.17
C VAL A 181 -14.65 -8.34 -6.67
N VAL A 182 -13.95 -7.39 -6.03
CA VAL A 182 -13.67 -7.42 -4.60
C VAL A 182 -14.96 -7.31 -3.79
N ALA A 183 -15.84 -6.36 -4.15
CA ALA A 183 -17.08 -6.14 -3.41
C ALA A 183 -18.04 -7.34 -3.49
N ASN A 184 -18.23 -7.91 -4.69
CA ASN A 184 -19.09 -9.08 -4.85
C ASN A 184 -18.58 -10.26 -4.02
N SER A 185 -17.27 -10.51 -4.05
CA SER A 185 -16.67 -11.60 -3.29
C SER A 185 -16.70 -11.34 -1.78
N PHE A 186 -16.49 -10.10 -1.33
CA PHE A 186 -16.62 -9.72 0.07
C PHE A 186 -18.04 -9.95 0.60
N LEU A 187 -19.07 -9.51 -0.14
CA LEU A 187 -20.48 -9.65 0.25
C LEU A 187 -20.96 -11.10 0.24
N LYS A 188 -20.34 -11.97 -0.56
CA LYS A 188 -20.57 -13.43 -0.51
C LYS A 188 -19.92 -14.09 0.70
N ALA A 189 -18.75 -13.61 1.10
CA ALA A 189 -18.00 -14.15 2.23
C ALA A 189 -18.46 -13.60 3.60
N ASN A 190 -19.12 -12.44 3.61
CA ASN A 190 -19.59 -11.76 4.83
C ASN A 190 -21.08 -11.44 4.66
N ASP A 191 -21.92 -12.38 5.06
CA ASP A 191 -23.37 -12.29 4.93
C ASP A 191 -24.00 -11.24 5.86
N ASP A 192 -23.29 -10.80 6.88
CA ASP A 192 -23.70 -9.72 7.77
C ASP A 192 -23.60 -8.31 7.15
N PHE A 193 -23.11 -8.19 5.91
CA PHE A 193 -23.02 -6.92 5.19
C PHE A 193 -23.96 -6.87 3.99
N ASP A 194 -24.59 -5.71 3.80
CA ASP A 194 -25.60 -5.47 2.76
C ASP A 194 -25.01 -4.80 1.52
N PHE A 195 -24.00 -3.95 1.69
CA PHE A 195 -23.36 -3.23 0.60
C PHE A 195 -21.88 -2.91 0.85
N VAL A 196 -21.18 -2.55 -0.23
CA VAL A 196 -19.84 -1.97 -0.22
C VAL A 196 -19.94 -0.54 -0.77
N LEU A 197 -19.35 0.41 -0.06
CA LEU A 197 -19.15 1.78 -0.51
C LEU A 197 -17.64 2.01 -0.71
N ASP A 198 -17.22 2.23 -1.95
CA ASP A 198 -15.86 2.69 -2.27
C ASP A 198 -15.91 4.16 -2.70
N ILE A 199 -15.01 4.98 -2.14
CA ILE A 199 -14.83 6.37 -2.55
C ILE A 199 -13.38 6.61 -2.96
N SER A 200 -13.16 6.98 -4.22
CA SER A 200 -11.83 7.38 -4.71
C SER A 200 -11.37 8.72 -4.10
N GLY A 201 -10.06 9.03 -4.15
CA GLY A 201 -9.53 10.33 -3.69
C GLY A 201 -10.16 11.55 -4.40
N LYS A 202 -10.66 11.36 -5.62
CA LYS A 202 -11.39 12.40 -6.37
C LYS A 202 -12.88 12.48 -6.00
N GLY A 203 -13.36 11.71 -5.03
CA GLY A 203 -14.76 11.69 -4.58
C GLY A 203 -15.72 10.90 -5.46
N ASN A 204 -15.24 10.13 -6.45
CA ASN A 204 -16.13 9.22 -7.18
C ASN A 204 -16.59 8.10 -6.24
N VAL A 205 -17.90 7.86 -6.20
CA VAL A 205 -18.54 6.85 -5.38
C VAL A 205 -18.85 5.63 -6.22
N SER A 206 -18.49 4.45 -5.73
CA SER A 206 -18.90 3.16 -6.26
C SER A 206 -19.63 2.38 -5.16
N LEU A 207 -20.89 2.03 -5.41
CA LEU A 207 -21.70 1.22 -4.52
C LEU A 207 -21.99 -0.15 -5.14
N ARG A 208 -21.89 -1.21 -4.34
CA ARG A 208 -22.20 -2.58 -4.75
C ARG A 208 -23.04 -3.27 -3.69
N SER A 209 -24.02 -4.06 -4.09
CA SER A 209 -24.77 -4.97 -3.21
C SER A 209 -24.93 -6.33 -3.89
N ASN A 210 -25.27 -7.35 -3.10
CA ASN A 210 -25.58 -8.70 -3.57
C ASN A 210 -27.06 -9.03 -3.28
N GLY A 211 -27.96 -8.09 -3.59
CA GLY A 211 -29.41 -8.23 -3.45
C GLY A 211 -30.00 -7.82 -2.09
N LYS A 212 -29.16 -7.41 -1.13
CA LYS A 212 -29.59 -7.07 0.25
C LYS A 212 -29.91 -5.59 0.47
N ALA A 213 -29.40 -4.72 -0.40
CA ALA A 213 -29.67 -3.29 -0.38
C ALA A 213 -29.92 -2.76 -1.80
N ASN A 214 -30.86 -1.82 -1.94
CA ASN A 214 -31.00 -1.05 -3.17
C ASN A 214 -29.94 0.08 -3.18
N VAL A 215 -28.78 -0.19 -3.78
CA VAL A 215 -27.71 0.82 -3.84
C VAL A 215 -28.00 1.94 -4.84
N CYS A 216 -28.99 1.80 -5.72
CA CYS A 216 -29.45 2.89 -6.57
C CYS A 216 -30.14 3.99 -5.76
N ASP A 217 -30.98 3.60 -4.79
CA ASP A 217 -31.60 4.53 -3.86
C ASP A 217 -30.54 5.21 -2.98
N ILE A 218 -29.59 4.45 -2.42
CA ILE A 218 -28.47 5.02 -1.63
C ILE A 218 -27.67 6.02 -2.48
N ALA A 219 -27.34 5.66 -3.73
CA ALA A 219 -26.58 6.54 -4.62
C ALA A 219 -27.32 7.84 -4.92
N ARG A 220 -28.62 7.78 -5.20
CA ARG A 220 -29.46 8.96 -5.47
C ARG A 220 -29.56 9.86 -4.25
N ASP A 221 -29.91 9.27 -3.11
CA ASP A 221 -30.30 10.04 -1.92
C ASP A 221 -29.09 10.64 -1.20
N TYR A 222 -27.94 9.94 -1.19
CA TYR A 222 -26.73 10.38 -0.50
C TYR A 222 -25.66 10.95 -1.44
N PHE A 223 -25.60 10.58 -2.72
CA PHE A 223 -24.45 10.93 -3.58
C PHE A 223 -24.85 11.54 -4.93
N GLY A 224 -26.12 11.94 -5.09
CA GLY A 224 -26.63 12.56 -6.31
C GLY A 224 -26.43 11.69 -7.57
N GLY A 225 -26.42 10.37 -7.39
CA GLY A 225 -26.07 9.40 -8.42
C GLY A 225 -27.20 8.41 -8.74
N GLY A 226 -26.82 7.24 -9.22
CA GLY A 226 -27.77 6.18 -9.61
C GLY A 226 -27.10 5.02 -10.34
N GLY A 227 -27.94 4.11 -10.86
CA GLY A 227 -27.50 2.92 -11.58
C GLY A 227 -28.47 1.75 -11.39
N HIS A 228 -27.92 0.55 -11.26
CA HIS A 228 -28.68 -0.66 -10.97
C HIS A 228 -28.83 -0.90 -9.47
N ILE A 229 -29.86 -1.66 -9.10
CA ILE A 229 -30.18 -2.02 -7.70
C ILE A 229 -28.96 -2.60 -6.94
N ASN A 230 -28.06 -3.30 -7.64
CA ASN A 230 -26.88 -3.95 -7.07
C ASN A 230 -25.55 -3.27 -7.45
N ALA A 231 -25.57 -2.27 -8.34
CA ALA A 231 -24.36 -1.59 -8.80
C ALA A 231 -24.71 -0.17 -9.23
N SER A 232 -24.31 0.80 -8.41
CA SER A 232 -24.58 2.21 -8.64
C SER A 232 -23.34 3.04 -8.36
N GLY A 233 -23.36 4.29 -8.79
CA GLY A 233 -22.29 5.25 -8.54
C GLY A 233 -22.83 6.65 -8.31
N GLY A 234 -21.94 7.56 -7.94
CA GLY A 234 -22.28 8.95 -7.66
C GLY A 234 -21.04 9.78 -7.35
N LYS A 235 -21.24 10.90 -6.67
CA LYS A 235 -20.16 11.79 -6.27
C LYS A 235 -20.32 12.22 -4.82
N LEU A 236 -19.25 12.12 -4.03
CA LEU A 236 -19.18 12.77 -2.73
C LEU A 236 -18.90 14.27 -2.95
N PRO A 237 -19.81 15.18 -2.54
CA PRO A 237 -19.58 16.61 -2.66
C PRO A 237 -18.42 17.06 -1.77
N ASN A 238 -17.62 18.02 -2.25
CA ASN A 238 -16.48 18.58 -1.53
C ASN A 238 -15.51 17.52 -1.00
N ALA A 239 -15.32 16.43 -1.76
CA ALA A 239 -14.39 15.36 -1.37
C ALA A 239 -13.00 15.93 -1.08
N ARG A 240 -12.43 15.46 0.03
CA ARG A 240 -11.08 15.81 0.48
C ARG A 240 -10.26 14.55 0.58
N GLU A 241 -8.97 14.69 0.30
CA GLU A 241 -8.02 13.62 0.59
C GLU A 241 -7.55 13.73 2.03
N PHE A 242 -7.48 12.58 2.69
CA PHE A 242 -6.97 12.44 4.06
C PHE A 242 -5.74 11.54 4.08
N TYR A 243 -4.97 11.61 5.16
CA TYR A 243 -3.73 10.85 5.32
C TYR A 243 -3.98 9.46 5.93
N THR A 244 -5.03 9.31 6.73
CA THR A 244 -5.39 8.04 7.37
C THR A 244 -6.77 7.56 6.93
N TYR A 245 -6.98 6.25 7.00
CA TYR A 245 -8.29 5.65 6.71
C TYR A 245 -9.35 6.10 7.72
N GLU A 246 -8.97 6.28 8.98
CA GLU A 246 -9.86 6.70 10.07
C GLU A 246 -10.43 8.10 9.80
N GLU A 247 -9.64 9.00 9.21
CA GLU A 247 -10.10 10.32 8.79
C GLU A 247 -11.14 10.22 7.66
N TYR A 248 -10.89 9.37 6.65
CA TYR A 248 -11.88 9.10 5.60
C TYR A 248 -13.17 8.52 6.19
N LEU A 249 -13.05 7.54 7.10
CA LEU A 249 -14.19 6.89 7.75
C LEU A 249 -14.99 7.87 8.61
N SER A 250 -14.32 8.73 9.38
CA SER A 250 -14.96 9.77 10.16
C SER A 250 -15.69 10.77 9.25
N ASN A 251 -15.05 11.20 8.17
CA ASN A 251 -15.65 12.12 7.21
C ASN A 251 -16.90 11.55 6.54
N ILE A 252 -16.88 10.29 6.09
CA ILE A 252 -18.06 9.69 5.46
C ILE A 252 -19.19 9.45 6.47
N ASN A 253 -18.88 9.05 7.72
CA ASN A 253 -19.89 8.92 8.76
C ASN A 253 -20.55 10.27 9.09
N ASN A 254 -19.76 11.34 9.26
CA ASN A 254 -20.29 12.69 9.47
C ASN A 254 -21.19 13.13 8.30
N TYR A 255 -20.78 12.84 7.07
CA TYR A 255 -21.57 13.13 5.88
C TYR A 255 -22.91 12.38 5.88
N ILE A 256 -22.89 11.06 6.14
CA ILE A 256 -24.10 10.24 6.20
C ILE A 256 -25.04 10.77 7.28
N SER A 257 -24.54 11.03 8.49
CA SER A 257 -25.35 11.57 9.58
C SER A 257 -25.98 12.93 9.21
N SER A 258 -25.26 13.81 8.53
CA SER A 258 -25.80 15.12 8.09
C SER A 258 -26.93 15.04 7.05
N LYS A 259 -27.17 13.86 6.48
CA LYS A 259 -28.27 13.61 5.52
C LYS A 259 -29.49 12.96 6.17
N GLU A 260 -29.34 12.44 7.39
CA GLU A 260 -30.40 11.76 8.13
C GLU A 260 -31.10 12.69 9.15
N PHE A 261 -30.56 13.89 9.38
CA PHE A 261 -31.14 14.99 10.16
C PHE A 261 -31.40 16.21 9.26
#